data_AF-A0A7V1KM60-F1
#
_entry.id   AF-A0A7V1KM60-F1
#
_cell.length_a   1.000
_cell.length_b   1.000
_cell.length_c   1.000
_cell.angle_alpha   90.00
_cell.angle_beta   90.00
_cell.angle_gamma   90.00
#
_symmetry.space_group_name_H-M   'P 1'
#
loop_
_entity.id
_entity.type
_entity.pdbx_description
1 polymer ?
#
loop_
_entity_poly.entity_id
_entity_poly.type
_entity_poly.pdbx_seq_one_letter_code
_entity_poly.pdbx_strand_id
1 'polypeptide(L)'
;MRNVSCSALLLSFLCLPLLGAPALEVQQWWYGAVYWVGGAPEQAESYLNTMANLARYAVAVWEIPVPRRMGAPQPVEAPDLSQAQTLLNLFPPGIVIPGPQSGLWWGLPPLQLGDLAVPPLILIIFPTLEEFQEELGSFEAAAGFSLPPHGCPQELAWLSPWLARLLAQLDAPVLFLSLEAEFSHLSARAFFHRTLAHELRHWGFWLWCQLEGIEFEELPPLWLEGLVEFSLLPRQAQRLPPTTLYPAAAYWARE
;
A
#
# COMPACT_ATOMS: atom_id res chain seq x y z
N MET A 1 -38.23 -10.76 -24.86
CA MET A 1 -36.89 -11.38 -24.70
C MET A 1 -35.83 -10.31 -24.89
N ARG A 2 -35.31 -9.77 -23.78
CA ARG A 2 -34.04 -9.03 -23.69
C ARG A 2 -33.66 -9.06 -22.22
N ASN A 3 -32.73 -9.97 -21.89
CA ASN A 3 -32.10 -10.06 -20.59
C ASN A 3 -31.14 -8.88 -20.45
N VAL A 4 -31.39 -8.00 -19.49
CA VAL A 4 -30.36 -7.10 -18.97
C VAL A 4 -29.94 -7.68 -17.64
N SER A 5 -28.71 -8.15 -17.61
CA SER A 5 -28.08 -8.82 -16.47
C SER A 5 -27.92 -7.83 -15.31
N CYS A 6 -28.69 -8.04 -14.25
CA CYS A 6 -28.38 -7.53 -12.92
C CYS A 6 -27.17 -8.29 -12.38
N SER A 7 -25.96 -7.79 -12.62
CA SER A 7 -24.77 -8.31 -11.96
C SER A 7 -24.50 -7.52 -10.68
N ALA A 8 -25.10 -8.03 -9.61
CA ALA A 8 -24.70 -7.99 -8.21
C ALA A 8 -23.62 -6.96 -7.78
N LEU A 9 -24.09 -5.79 -7.33
CA LEU A 9 -23.43 -5.00 -6.28
C LEU A 9 -23.67 -5.73 -4.94
N LEU A 10 -22.73 -6.59 -4.54
CA LEU A 10 -22.70 -7.18 -3.20
C LEU A 10 -21.92 -6.23 -2.27
N LEU A 11 -22.54 -5.08 -1.96
CA LEU A 11 -22.14 -4.21 -0.86
C LEU A 11 -22.38 -4.97 0.45
N SER A 12 -21.31 -5.49 1.05
CA SER A 12 -21.37 -6.20 2.33
C SER A 12 -20.61 -5.36 3.35
N PHE A 13 -21.34 -4.56 4.13
CA PHE A 13 -20.81 -3.87 5.31
C PHE A 13 -20.46 -4.91 6.37
N LEU A 14 -19.27 -4.80 6.96
CA LEU A 14 -18.98 -5.50 8.21
C LEU A 14 -18.45 -4.56 9.29
N CYS A 15 -19.21 -4.54 10.38
CA CYS A 15 -18.71 -4.25 11.71
C CYS A 15 -17.79 -5.40 12.13
N LEU A 16 -16.59 -5.07 12.59
CA LEU A 16 -15.80 -5.91 13.48
C LEU A 16 -16.27 -5.64 14.91
N PRO A 17 -17.15 -6.43 15.57
CA PRO A 17 -17.37 -6.26 16.99
C PRO A 17 -16.33 -7.09 17.73
N LEU A 18 -15.05 -6.79 17.52
CA LEU A 18 -14.05 -6.96 18.57
C LEU A 18 -14.11 -5.63 19.31
N LEU A 19 -14.51 -5.63 20.58
CA LEU A 19 -14.63 -4.43 21.42
C LEU A 19 -13.43 -3.48 21.17
N GLY A 20 -13.62 -2.45 20.33
CA GLY A 20 -12.60 -1.46 19.97
C GLY A 20 -12.00 -1.48 18.55
N ALA A 21 -12.39 -2.34 17.61
CA ALA A 21 -11.93 -2.26 16.21
C ALA A 21 -12.91 -1.43 15.34
N PRO A 22 -12.43 -0.55 14.45
CA PRO A 22 -13.28 0.17 13.51
C PRO A 22 -13.89 -0.78 12.47
N ALA A 23 -14.93 -0.31 11.77
CA ALA A 23 -15.41 -1.03 10.59
C ALA A 23 -14.30 -1.04 9.52
N LEU A 24 -14.04 -2.20 8.91
CA LEU A 24 -13.08 -2.34 7.83
C LEU A 24 -13.79 -2.87 6.60
N GLU A 25 -13.73 -2.13 5.50
CA GLU A 25 -14.16 -2.62 4.20
C GLU A 25 -12.94 -2.99 3.35
N VAL A 26 -12.89 -4.23 2.88
CA VAL A 26 -11.78 -4.72 2.04
C VAL A 26 -12.20 -4.71 0.59
N GLN A 27 -11.50 -3.94 -0.23
CA GLN A 27 -11.70 -3.89 -1.66
C GLN A 27 -10.45 -4.34 -2.39
N GLN A 28 -10.65 -4.98 -3.55
CA GLN A 28 -9.53 -5.28 -4.42
C GLN A 28 -9.15 -4.06 -5.26
N TRP A 29 -7.85 -3.82 -5.45
CA TRP A 29 -7.35 -2.86 -6.42
C TRP A 29 -6.35 -3.52 -7.38
N TRP A 30 -5.75 -2.74 -8.28
CA TRP A 30 -4.95 -3.29 -9.37
C TRP A 30 -3.72 -4.07 -8.90
N TYR A 31 -3.07 -3.62 -7.82
CA TYR A 31 -1.82 -4.20 -7.33
C TYR A 31 -1.95 -5.01 -6.03
N GLY A 32 -3.16 -5.24 -5.53
CA GLY A 32 -3.39 -5.97 -4.27
C GLY A 32 -4.77 -5.71 -3.66
N ALA A 33 -4.81 -5.36 -2.39
CA ALA A 33 -6.04 -5.00 -1.66
C ALA A 33 -5.95 -3.63 -0.97
N VAL A 34 -7.11 -3.05 -0.68
CA VAL A 34 -7.30 -1.81 0.08
C VAL A 34 -8.21 -2.10 1.25
N TYR A 35 -7.78 -1.76 2.46
CA TYR A 35 -8.58 -1.73 3.67
C TYR A 35 -9.05 -0.29 3.90
N TRP A 36 -10.34 -0.04 3.73
CA TRP A 36 -10.97 1.23 4.06
C TRP A 36 -11.43 1.21 5.51
N VAL A 37 -10.78 2.00 6.35
CA VAL A 37 -11.16 2.18 7.76
C VAL A 37 -12.39 3.08 7.82
N GLY A 38 -13.42 2.66 8.54
CA GLY A 38 -14.72 3.33 8.57
C GLY A 38 -15.63 3.04 7.37
N GLY A 39 -15.17 2.27 6.38
CA GLY A 39 -15.90 1.94 5.16
C GLY A 39 -15.44 2.74 3.93
N ALA A 40 -15.74 2.24 2.74
CA ALA A 40 -15.29 2.88 1.52
C ALA A 40 -16.05 4.21 1.26
N PRO A 41 -15.37 5.26 0.77
CA PRO A 41 -16.03 6.50 0.41
C PRO A 41 -16.95 6.31 -0.80
N GLU A 42 -17.96 7.17 -0.97
CA GLU A 42 -18.91 7.10 -2.11
C GLU A 42 -18.23 7.04 -3.49
N GLN A 43 -17.06 7.66 -3.62
CA GLN A 43 -16.26 7.72 -4.86
C GLN A 43 -15.09 6.73 -4.86
N ALA A 44 -15.18 5.61 -4.13
CA ALA A 44 -14.10 4.63 -4.00
C ALA A 44 -13.47 4.21 -5.33
N GLU A 45 -14.28 3.93 -6.36
CA GLU A 45 -13.77 3.56 -7.69
C GLU A 45 -12.88 4.65 -8.32
N SER A 46 -13.21 5.93 -8.13
CA SER A 46 -12.40 7.06 -8.60
C SER A 46 -11.05 7.11 -7.90
N TYR A 47 -11.04 6.85 -6.58
CA TYR A 47 -9.81 6.74 -5.80
C TYR A 47 -8.96 5.56 -6.26
N LEU A 48 -9.55 4.37 -6.42
CA LEU A 48 -8.85 3.17 -6.91
C LEU A 48 -8.19 3.40 -8.28
N ASN A 49 -8.91 4.05 -9.20
CA ASN A 49 -8.37 4.41 -10.51
C ASN A 49 -7.22 5.42 -10.40
N THR A 50 -7.34 6.40 -9.51
CA THR A 50 -6.28 7.38 -9.24
C THR A 50 -5.03 6.70 -8.67
N MET A 51 -5.20 5.83 -7.67
CA MET A 51 -4.11 5.04 -7.08
C MET A 51 -3.41 4.19 -8.13
N ALA A 52 -4.16 3.47 -8.96
CA ALA A 52 -3.59 2.62 -10.00
C ALA A 52 -2.75 3.43 -11.01
N ASN A 53 -3.24 4.61 -11.41
CA ASN A 53 -2.51 5.51 -12.31
C ASN A 53 -1.24 6.07 -11.66
N LEU A 54 -1.34 6.58 -10.43
CA LEU A 54 -0.19 7.10 -9.69
C LEU A 54 0.86 6.02 -9.47
N ALA A 55 0.46 4.79 -9.12
CA ALA A 55 1.36 3.66 -8.93
C ALA A 55 2.17 3.34 -10.20
N ARG A 56 1.54 3.42 -11.38
CA ARG A 56 2.26 3.26 -12.66
C ARG A 56 3.35 4.30 -12.84
N TYR A 57 3.03 5.57 -12.58
CA TYR A 57 4.00 6.66 -12.67
C TYR A 57 5.08 6.54 -11.59
N ALA A 58 4.68 6.11 -10.38
CA ALA A 58 5.52 5.92 -9.22
C ALA A 58 6.69 4.97 -9.53
N VAL A 59 6.36 3.85 -10.17
CA VAL A 59 7.32 2.85 -10.64
C VAL A 59 8.13 3.34 -11.84
N ALA A 60 7.48 3.95 -12.83
CA ALA A 60 8.14 4.31 -14.09
C ALA A 60 9.24 5.37 -13.97
N VAL A 61 9.31 6.16 -12.88
CA VAL A 61 10.41 7.13 -12.68
C VAL A 61 11.75 6.44 -12.45
N TRP A 62 11.71 5.21 -11.91
CA TRP A 62 12.88 4.39 -11.65
C TRP A 62 13.31 3.59 -12.88
N GLU A 63 12.69 3.86 -14.04
CA GLU A 63 13.00 3.22 -15.33
C GLU A 63 12.84 1.70 -15.37
N ILE A 64 12.08 1.14 -14.41
CA ILE A 64 11.76 -0.30 -14.35
C ILE A 64 10.39 -0.61 -14.97
N PRO A 65 10.14 -1.89 -15.36
CA PRO A 65 8.83 -2.31 -15.82
C PRO A 65 7.76 -2.12 -14.75
N VAL A 66 6.55 -1.72 -15.14
CA VAL A 66 5.41 -1.69 -14.23
C VAL A 66 4.99 -3.13 -13.87
N PRO A 67 4.88 -3.49 -12.58
CA PRO A 67 4.43 -4.82 -12.17
C PRO A 67 3.07 -5.18 -12.77
N ARG A 68 2.94 -6.42 -13.23
CA ARG A 68 1.70 -6.95 -13.81
C ARG A 68 1.03 -7.89 -12.83
N ARG A 69 -0.28 -7.75 -12.67
CA ARG A 69 -1.08 -8.69 -11.91
C ARG A 69 -1.07 -10.07 -12.56
N MET A 70 -0.75 -11.12 -11.79
CA MET A 70 -0.69 -12.49 -12.31
C MET A 70 -2.03 -13.23 -12.24
N GLY A 71 -2.99 -12.76 -11.45
CA GLY A 71 -4.30 -13.40 -11.33
C GLY A 71 -5.26 -12.65 -10.42
N ALA A 72 -6.46 -13.21 -10.23
CA ALA A 72 -7.44 -12.64 -9.32
C ALA A 72 -7.29 -13.13 -7.87
N PRO A 73 -7.72 -12.33 -6.87
CA PRO A 73 -7.90 -12.82 -5.52
C PRO A 73 -8.72 -14.10 -5.52
N GLN A 74 -8.28 -15.05 -4.72
CA GLN A 74 -8.96 -16.31 -4.51
C GLN A 74 -9.56 -16.29 -3.12
N PRO A 75 -10.89 -16.24 -2.98
CA PRO A 75 -11.53 -16.30 -1.67
C PRO A 75 -11.52 -17.73 -1.13
N VAL A 76 -11.33 -17.88 0.18
CA VAL A 76 -11.48 -19.14 0.89
C VAL A 76 -12.08 -18.90 2.27
N GLU A 77 -12.98 -19.78 2.70
CA GLU A 77 -13.43 -19.81 4.09
C GLU A 77 -12.50 -20.70 4.92
N ALA A 78 -11.96 -20.16 6.00
CA ALA A 78 -11.08 -20.86 6.92
C ALA A 78 -11.13 -20.20 8.32
N PRO A 79 -11.00 -20.99 9.41
CA PRO A 79 -11.03 -20.46 10.77
C PRO A 79 -9.81 -19.61 11.13
N ASP A 80 -8.67 -19.81 10.46
CA ASP A 80 -7.43 -19.08 10.71
C ASP A 80 -6.54 -18.98 9.45
N LEU A 81 -5.49 -18.15 9.55
CA LEU A 81 -4.54 -17.89 8.48
C LEU A 81 -3.82 -19.16 8.01
N SER A 82 -3.43 -20.03 8.93
CA SER A 82 -2.67 -21.26 8.62
C SER A 82 -3.50 -22.22 7.77
N GLN A 83 -4.77 -22.41 8.12
CA GLN A 83 -5.70 -23.21 7.33
C GLN A 83 -6.02 -22.53 6.00
N ALA A 84 -6.18 -21.20 5.97
CA ALA A 84 -6.39 -20.46 4.72
C ALA A 84 -5.21 -20.63 3.74
N GLN A 85 -3.97 -20.51 4.22
CA GLN A 85 -2.75 -20.73 3.44
C GLN A 85 -2.70 -22.16 2.87
N THR A 86 -3.05 -23.14 3.69
CA THR A 86 -3.09 -24.56 3.27
C THR A 86 -4.12 -24.80 2.18
N LEU A 87 -5.32 -24.22 2.30
CA LEU A 87 -6.41 -24.40 1.34
C LEU A 87 -6.18 -23.67 0.03
N LEU A 88 -5.60 -22.46 0.07
CA LEU A 88 -5.33 -21.66 -1.11
C LEU A 88 -4.15 -22.19 -1.92
N ASN A 89 -3.10 -22.67 -1.24
CA ASN A 89 -1.89 -23.26 -1.85
C ASN A 89 -1.46 -22.52 -3.13
N LEU A 90 -1.24 -21.21 -3.01
CA LEU A 90 -1.03 -20.32 -4.16
C LEU A 90 0.24 -20.72 -4.93
N PHE A 91 0.10 -20.86 -6.26
CA PHE A 91 1.22 -21.09 -7.16
C PHE A 91 1.12 -20.16 -8.39
N PRO A 92 2.11 -19.28 -8.63
CA PRO A 92 3.29 -19.01 -7.80
C PRO A 92 2.92 -18.48 -6.39
N PRO A 93 3.85 -18.56 -5.41
CA PRO A 93 3.60 -18.10 -4.04
C PRO A 93 3.08 -16.66 -4.03
N GLY A 94 1.91 -16.48 -3.42
CA GLY A 94 1.32 -15.17 -3.15
C GLY A 94 1.14 -14.99 -1.65
N ILE A 95 0.33 -14.01 -1.26
CA ILE A 95 0.03 -13.77 0.16
C ILE A 95 -1.40 -14.13 0.48
N VAL A 96 -1.69 -14.40 1.75
CA VAL A 96 -3.04 -14.62 2.24
C VAL A 96 -3.37 -13.52 3.25
N ILE A 97 -4.46 -12.82 3.01
CA ILE A 97 -4.88 -11.68 3.83
C ILE A 97 -6.30 -11.91 4.39
N PRO A 98 -6.64 -11.27 5.52
CA PRO A 98 -8.02 -11.22 5.97
C PRO A 98 -8.92 -10.62 4.88
N GLY A 99 -9.96 -11.36 4.51
CA GLY A 99 -10.95 -10.93 3.52
C GLY A 99 -11.99 -9.97 4.13
N PRO A 100 -13.03 -9.61 3.36
CA PRO A 100 -14.05 -8.68 3.82
C PRO A 100 -14.91 -9.24 4.95
N GLN A 101 -14.93 -10.58 5.14
CA GLN A 101 -15.75 -11.24 6.15
C GLN A 101 -14.94 -12.04 7.17
N SER A 102 -15.42 -12.11 8.41
CA SER A 102 -14.79 -12.95 9.43
C SER A 102 -14.81 -14.42 8.99
N GLY A 103 -13.66 -15.09 9.08
CA GLY A 103 -13.48 -16.44 8.57
C GLY A 103 -13.35 -16.54 7.05
N LEU A 104 -13.42 -15.43 6.32
CA LEU A 104 -13.11 -15.37 4.89
C LEU A 104 -11.71 -14.77 4.69
N TRP A 105 -10.91 -15.42 3.87
CA TRP A 105 -9.55 -15.04 3.55
C TRP A 105 -9.40 -14.87 2.05
N TRP A 106 -8.52 -13.97 1.64
CA TRP A 106 -8.18 -13.78 0.23
C TRP A 106 -6.74 -14.18 -0.01
N GLY A 107 -6.54 -15.14 -0.92
CA GLY A 107 -5.24 -15.40 -1.52
C GLY A 107 -4.99 -14.41 -2.65
N LEU A 108 -4.02 -13.53 -2.48
CA LEU A 108 -3.60 -12.58 -3.49
C LEU A 108 -2.41 -13.14 -4.26
N PRO A 109 -2.55 -13.40 -5.57
CA PRO A 109 -1.41 -13.77 -6.41
C PRO A 109 -0.34 -12.68 -6.38
N PRO A 110 0.94 -13.04 -6.57
CA PRO A 110 2.00 -12.05 -6.67
C PRO A 110 1.84 -11.17 -7.92
N LEU A 111 2.60 -10.08 -7.94
CA LEU A 111 2.80 -9.26 -9.11
C LEU A 111 4.05 -9.74 -9.86
N GLN A 112 4.01 -9.70 -11.18
CA GLN A 112 5.16 -9.99 -12.04
C GLN A 112 5.92 -8.70 -12.34
N LEU A 113 7.17 -8.60 -11.90
CA LEU A 113 8.11 -7.53 -12.20
C LEU A 113 9.30 -8.09 -12.98
N GLY A 114 9.32 -7.91 -14.31
CA GLY A 114 10.30 -8.59 -15.16
C GLY A 114 10.14 -10.11 -15.00
N ASP A 115 11.19 -10.80 -14.57
CA ASP A 115 11.17 -12.23 -14.25
C ASP A 115 10.92 -12.53 -12.75
N LEU A 116 10.82 -11.50 -11.91
CA LEU A 116 10.59 -11.63 -10.47
C LEU A 116 9.10 -11.66 -10.13
N ALA A 117 8.72 -12.53 -9.22
CA ALA A 117 7.42 -12.47 -8.54
C ALA A 117 7.61 -11.64 -7.25
N VAL A 118 6.89 -10.52 -7.15
CA VAL A 118 6.92 -9.64 -5.98
C VAL A 118 5.58 -9.67 -5.24
N PRO A 119 5.58 -9.51 -3.90
CA PRO A 119 4.35 -9.40 -3.12
C PRO A 119 3.40 -8.31 -3.66
N PRO A 120 2.08 -8.52 -3.56
CA PRO A 120 1.11 -7.48 -3.87
C PRO A 120 1.18 -6.36 -2.82
N LEU A 121 0.73 -5.17 -3.19
CA LEU A 121 0.75 -3.99 -2.34
C LEU A 121 -0.59 -3.79 -1.63
N ILE A 122 -0.53 -3.65 -0.31
CA ILE A 122 -1.69 -3.44 0.56
C ILE A 122 -1.78 -1.95 0.91
N LEU A 123 -2.97 -1.36 0.80
CA LEU A 123 -3.24 -0.01 1.30
C LEU A 123 -4.18 -0.11 2.50
N ILE A 124 -3.91 0.66 3.55
CA ILE A 124 -4.80 0.88 4.68
C ILE A 124 -5.10 2.38 4.69
N ILE A 125 -6.37 2.73 4.46
CA ILE A 125 -6.79 4.10 4.25
C ILE A 125 -7.76 4.51 5.35
N PHE A 126 -7.38 5.52 6.10
CA PHE A 126 -8.15 6.14 7.18
C PHE A 126 -8.99 7.30 6.65
N PRO A 127 -10.16 7.57 7.24
CA PRO A 127 -11.03 8.64 6.76
C PRO A 127 -10.46 10.03 7.07
N THR A 128 -9.79 10.20 8.22
CA THR A 128 -9.19 11.46 8.67
C THR A 128 -7.72 11.29 9.07
N LEU A 129 -6.98 12.41 9.10
CA LEU A 129 -5.60 12.41 9.59
C LEU A 129 -5.54 12.15 11.09
N GLU A 130 -6.51 12.68 11.86
CA GLU A 130 -6.60 12.47 13.30
C GLU A 130 -6.75 10.97 13.64
N GLU A 131 -7.72 10.28 13.03
CA GLU A 131 -7.90 8.84 13.23
C GLU A 131 -6.65 8.05 12.83
N PHE A 132 -6.01 8.41 11.71
CA PHE A 132 -4.73 7.80 11.32
C PHE A 132 -3.67 7.96 12.42
N GLN A 133 -3.46 9.18 12.92
CA GLN A 133 -2.43 9.47 13.92
C GLN A 133 -2.69 8.79 15.26
N GLU A 134 -3.96 8.75 15.68
CA GLU A 134 -4.39 8.05 16.90
C GLU A 134 -4.10 6.55 16.80
N GLU A 135 -4.45 5.94 15.68
CA GLU A 135 -4.30 4.50 15.44
C GLU A 135 -2.83 4.07 15.32
N LEU A 136 -1.96 4.98 14.87
CA LEU A 136 -0.51 4.78 14.83
C LEU A 136 0.21 5.16 16.14
N GLY A 137 -0.45 5.88 17.05
CA GLY A 137 0.20 6.46 18.22
C GLY A 137 1.26 7.52 17.87
N SER A 138 1.13 8.19 16.73
CA SER A 138 2.10 9.18 16.22
C SER A 138 1.41 10.40 15.62
N PHE A 139 1.47 11.53 16.33
CA PHE A 139 0.88 12.82 15.90
C PHE A 139 1.68 13.54 14.81
N GLU A 140 2.88 13.05 14.47
CA GLU A 140 3.72 13.62 13.41
C GLU A 140 3.56 12.87 12.07
N ALA A 141 2.96 11.68 12.10
CA ALA A 141 2.75 10.88 10.90
C ALA A 141 1.69 11.54 10.00
N ALA A 142 1.94 11.55 8.69
CA ALA A 142 0.98 12.01 7.67
C ALA A 142 0.58 10.90 6.67
N ALA A 143 1.48 9.95 6.49
CA ALA A 143 1.35 8.72 5.71
C ALA A 143 2.52 7.80 6.09
N GLY A 144 2.59 6.61 5.51
CA GLY A 144 3.79 5.78 5.61
C GLY A 144 3.80 4.57 4.69
N PHE A 145 5.01 4.13 4.37
CA PHE A 145 5.31 2.89 3.68
C PHE A 145 6.07 1.95 4.63
N SER A 146 5.68 0.68 4.68
CA SER A 146 6.29 -0.32 5.54
C SER A 146 6.45 -1.65 4.80
N LEU A 147 7.57 -2.32 5.04
CA LEU A 147 7.87 -3.66 4.57
C LEU A 147 7.67 -4.68 5.71
N PRO A 148 7.35 -5.95 5.39
CA PRO A 148 7.35 -7.01 6.38
C PRO A 148 8.81 -7.39 6.75
N PRO A 149 9.10 -7.75 8.02
CA PRO A 149 8.18 -7.72 9.17
C PRO A 149 7.84 -6.29 9.59
N HIS A 150 6.55 -6.03 9.79
CA HIS A 150 6.06 -4.68 10.07
C HIS A 150 6.39 -4.22 11.48
N GLY A 151 7.49 -3.48 11.60
CA GLY A 151 7.94 -2.86 12.83
C GLY A 151 8.51 -3.83 13.86
N CYS A 152 9.32 -3.30 14.76
CA CYS A 152 9.78 -4.06 15.93
C CYS A 152 8.66 -4.19 16.98
N PRO A 153 8.77 -5.12 17.94
CA PRO A 153 7.76 -5.28 19.00
C PRO A 153 7.49 -3.99 19.78
N GLN A 154 8.48 -3.11 19.91
CA GLN A 154 8.31 -1.80 20.54
C GLN A 154 7.44 -0.86 19.71
N GLU A 155 7.62 -0.80 18.39
CA GLU A 155 6.80 0.04 17.49
C GLU A 155 5.36 -0.48 17.42
N LEU A 156 5.19 -1.81 17.36
CA LEU A 156 3.88 -2.44 17.38
C LEU A 156 3.08 -2.14 18.66
N ALA A 157 3.76 -1.85 19.77
CA ALA A 157 3.11 -1.51 21.03
C ALA A 157 2.50 -0.10 21.06
N TRP A 158 2.85 0.76 20.09
CA TRP A 158 2.34 2.13 19.97
C TRP A 158 1.09 2.18 19.09
N LEU A 159 0.96 1.20 18.19
CA LEU A 159 -0.22 1.02 17.37
C LEU A 159 -1.40 0.60 18.23
N SER A 160 -2.60 0.90 17.73
CA SER A 160 -3.80 0.31 18.32
C SER A 160 -3.79 -1.22 18.22
N PRO A 161 -4.47 -1.92 19.15
CA PRO A 161 -4.43 -3.38 19.19
C PRO A 161 -4.95 -4.05 17.91
N TRP A 162 -5.90 -3.42 17.21
CA TRP A 162 -6.44 -4.02 15.98
C TRP A 162 -5.46 -3.84 14.81
N LEU A 163 -4.82 -2.67 14.70
CA LEU A 163 -3.87 -2.38 13.63
C LEU A 163 -2.62 -3.26 13.79
N ALA A 164 -2.08 -3.37 15.00
CA ALA A 164 -0.97 -4.27 15.31
C ALA A 164 -1.29 -5.74 14.93
N ARG A 165 -2.50 -6.22 15.24
CA ARG A 165 -2.94 -7.57 14.86
C ARG A 165 -3.09 -7.75 13.36
N LEU A 166 -3.57 -6.73 12.64
CA LEU A 166 -3.68 -6.78 11.18
C LEU A 166 -2.29 -6.85 10.56
N LEU A 167 -1.38 -5.95 10.94
CA LEU A 167 -0.02 -5.92 10.40
C LEU A 167 0.78 -7.18 10.71
N ALA A 168 0.63 -7.77 11.90
CA ALA A 168 1.28 -9.04 12.22
C ALA A 168 0.84 -10.22 11.33
N GLN A 169 -0.28 -10.09 10.60
CA GLN A 169 -0.78 -11.11 9.67
C GLN A 169 -0.45 -10.79 8.21
N LEU A 170 0.03 -9.59 7.91
CA LEU A 170 0.36 -9.17 6.55
C LEU A 170 1.83 -9.44 6.27
N ASP A 171 2.09 -10.26 5.25
CA ASP A 171 3.43 -10.55 4.74
C ASP A 171 3.63 -9.86 3.38
N ALA A 172 3.41 -8.54 3.34
CA ALA A 172 3.47 -7.74 2.12
C ALA A 172 3.75 -6.26 2.41
N PRO A 173 4.26 -5.50 1.43
CA PRO A 173 4.39 -4.06 1.57
C PRO A 173 3.03 -3.41 1.86
N VAL A 174 3.02 -2.53 2.85
CA VAL A 174 1.82 -1.79 3.31
C VAL A 174 2.03 -0.30 3.16
N LEU A 175 1.00 0.37 2.65
CA LEU A 175 0.86 1.82 2.61
C LEU A 175 -0.23 2.25 3.58
N PHE A 176 0.06 3.24 4.41
CA PHE A 176 -0.91 3.88 5.30
C PHE A 176 -1.15 5.31 4.87
N LEU A 177 -2.43 5.68 4.73
CA LEU A 177 -2.83 6.97 4.19
C LEU A 177 -4.09 7.48 4.89
N SER A 178 -4.31 8.79 4.89
CA SER A 178 -5.58 9.40 5.29
C SER A 178 -6.24 10.13 4.11
N LEU A 179 -7.57 10.05 4.01
CA LEU A 179 -8.35 10.77 2.98
C LEU A 179 -8.53 12.26 3.31
N GLU A 180 -8.42 12.63 4.59
CA GLU A 180 -8.73 13.97 5.09
C GLU A 180 -10.16 14.44 4.76
N ALA A 181 -11.17 13.59 5.03
CA ALA A 181 -12.56 13.82 4.65
C ALA A 181 -13.18 15.16 5.16
N GLU A 182 -12.58 15.80 6.17
CA GLU A 182 -13.07 17.03 6.79
C GLU A 182 -12.56 18.33 6.14
N PHE A 183 -11.49 18.29 5.36
CA PHE A 183 -10.98 19.49 4.68
C PHE A 183 -11.75 19.78 3.39
N SER A 184 -11.79 21.04 2.97
CA SER A 184 -12.44 21.43 1.70
C SER A 184 -12.01 20.50 0.56
N HIS A 185 -12.96 20.05 -0.28
CA HIS A 185 -12.72 18.94 -1.22
C HIS A 185 -11.49 19.10 -2.13
N LEU A 186 -11.05 20.33 -2.41
CA LEU A 186 -9.85 20.59 -3.22
C LEU A 186 -8.55 20.43 -2.42
N SER A 187 -8.50 20.88 -1.16
CA SER A 187 -7.31 20.76 -0.32
C SER A 187 -7.10 19.33 0.16
N ALA A 188 -8.18 18.66 0.60
CA ALA A 188 -8.15 17.26 1.03
C ALA A 188 -7.64 16.34 -0.07
N ARG A 189 -8.20 16.49 -1.29
CA ARG A 189 -7.81 15.67 -2.44
C ARG A 189 -6.37 15.93 -2.88
N ALA A 190 -5.91 17.18 -2.83
CA ALA A 190 -4.53 17.53 -3.15
C ALA A 190 -3.55 16.93 -2.12
N PHE A 191 -3.90 16.97 -0.84
CA PHE A 191 -3.13 16.34 0.23
C PHE A 191 -3.03 14.83 0.01
N PHE A 192 -4.16 14.13 -0.10
CA PHE A 192 -4.19 12.69 -0.34
C PHE A 192 -3.40 12.28 -1.59
N HIS A 193 -3.56 12.99 -2.71
CA HIS A 193 -2.80 12.69 -3.92
C HIS A 193 -1.29 12.87 -3.73
N ARG A 194 -0.88 13.90 -2.98
CA ARG A 194 0.54 14.17 -2.73
C ARG A 194 1.15 13.10 -1.82
N THR A 195 0.51 12.78 -0.70
CA THR A 195 0.98 11.75 0.23
C THR A 195 0.98 10.38 -0.43
N LEU A 196 -0.09 10.01 -1.13
CA LEU A 196 -0.14 8.78 -1.93
C LEU A 196 0.97 8.73 -2.98
N ALA A 197 1.24 9.83 -3.70
CA ALA A 197 2.31 9.86 -4.67
C ALA A 197 3.68 9.65 -4.01
N HIS A 198 3.93 10.29 -2.86
CA HIS A 198 5.16 10.12 -2.07
C HIS A 198 5.35 8.67 -1.65
N GLU A 199 4.37 8.08 -0.98
CA GLU A 199 4.54 6.72 -0.47
C GLU A 199 4.59 5.67 -1.59
N LEU A 200 3.89 5.88 -2.71
CA LEU A 200 4.05 5.03 -3.89
C LEU A 200 5.45 5.12 -4.50
N ARG A 201 6.18 6.24 -4.34
CA ARG A 201 7.58 6.32 -4.77
C ARG A 201 8.48 5.45 -3.91
N HIS A 202 8.23 5.36 -2.60
CA HIS A 202 8.91 4.39 -1.74
C HIS A 202 8.69 2.96 -2.23
N TRP A 203 7.45 2.61 -2.57
CA TRP A 203 7.16 1.30 -3.16
C TRP A 203 7.90 1.08 -4.49
N GLY A 204 7.87 2.06 -5.39
CA GLY A 204 8.62 1.98 -6.65
C GLY A 204 10.14 1.85 -6.46
N PHE A 205 10.69 2.55 -5.47
CA PHE A 205 12.11 2.49 -5.14
C PHE A 205 12.49 1.13 -4.54
N TRP A 206 11.65 0.59 -3.67
CA TRP A 206 11.81 -0.78 -3.16
C TRP A 206 11.80 -1.81 -4.29
N LEU A 207 10.87 -1.71 -5.24
CA LEU A 207 10.83 -2.60 -6.41
C LEU A 207 12.11 -2.50 -7.27
N TRP A 208 12.66 -1.29 -7.43
CA TRP A 208 13.94 -1.10 -8.10
C TRP A 208 15.07 -1.78 -7.33
N CYS A 209 15.12 -1.62 -6.00
CA CYS A 209 16.10 -2.30 -5.15
C CYS A 209 16.01 -3.84 -5.29
N GLN A 210 14.80 -4.40 -5.39
CA GLN A 210 14.60 -5.84 -5.62
C GLN A 210 15.19 -6.31 -6.97
N LEU A 211 15.13 -5.50 -8.02
CA LEU A 211 15.73 -5.81 -9.32
C LEU A 211 17.26 -5.70 -9.31
N GLU A 212 17.79 -4.73 -8.58
CA GLU A 212 19.24 -4.49 -8.46
C GLU A 212 19.92 -5.36 -7.39
N GLY A 213 19.15 -6.13 -6.60
CA GLY A 213 19.68 -6.93 -5.50
C GLY A 213 20.21 -6.08 -4.34
N ILE A 214 19.60 -4.92 -4.10
CA ILE A 214 19.94 -4.00 -3.03
C ILE A 214 18.99 -4.24 -1.85
N GLU A 215 19.54 -4.38 -0.65
CA GLU A 215 18.76 -4.49 0.59
C GLU A 215 18.21 -3.12 0.99
N PHE A 216 16.89 -2.93 0.83
CA PHE A 216 16.22 -1.65 1.06
C PHE A 216 16.35 -1.16 2.51
N GLU A 217 16.31 -2.07 3.48
CA GLU A 217 16.38 -1.75 4.91
C GLU A 217 17.79 -1.31 5.36
N GLU A 218 18.82 -1.60 4.56
CA GLU A 218 20.20 -1.18 4.84
C GLU A 218 20.49 0.24 4.31
N LEU A 219 19.56 0.83 3.56
CA LEU A 219 19.74 2.16 2.99
C LEU A 219 19.58 3.25 4.07
N PRO A 220 20.42 4.31 4.03
CA PRO A 220 20.28 5.42 4.96
C PRO A 220 18.91 6.12 4.82
N PRO A 221 18.26 6.58 5.91
CA PRO A 221 16.97 7.27 5.84
C PRO A 221 16.95 8.49 4.93
N LEU A 222 18.07 9.23 4.85
CA LEU A 222 18.21 10.36 3.93
C LEU A 222 18.04 9.94 2.47
N TRP A 223 18.43 8.70 2.12
CA TRP A 223 18.31 8.19 0.76
C TRP A 223 16.88 7.73 0.50
N LEU A 224 16.29 7.02 1.46
CA LEU A 224 14.90 6.59 1.40
C LEU A 224 13.97 7.79 1.15
N GLU A 225 14.00 8.80 2.02
CA GLU A 225 13.13 9.98 1.88
C GLU A 225 13.61 10.96 0.81
N GLY A 226 14.92 11.22 0.74
CA GLY A 226 15.47 12.24 -0.14
C GLY A 226 15.34 11.91 -1.63
N LEU A 227 15.55 10.65 -2.01
CA LEU A 227 15.37 10.21 -3.40
C LEU A 227 13.90 10.21 -3.79
N VAL A 228 13.01 9.81 -2.87
CA VAL A 228 11.57 9.88 -3.07
C VAL A 228 11.13 11.32 -3.31
N GLU A 229 11.49 12.26 -2.44
CA GLU A 229 11.15 13.68 -2.62
C GLU A 229 11.73 14.25 -3.92
N PHE A 230 12.98 13.93 -4.24
CA PHE A 230 13.60 14.34 -5.49
C PHE A 230 12.84 13.79 -6.72
N SER A 231 12.37 12.55 -6.66
CA SER A 231 11.61 11.90 -7.75
C SER A 231 10.20 12.50 -7.96
N LEU A 232 9.68 13.25 -7.00
CA LEU A 232 8.42 14.00 -7.12
C LEU A 232 8.60 15.34 -7.83
N LEU A 233 9.82 15.87 -7.91
CA LEU A 233 10.10 17.12 -8.60
C LEU A 233 9.82 16.98 -10.11
N PRO A 234 9.41 18.07 -10.80
CA PRO A 234 9.34 18.07 -12.25
C PRO A 234 10.71 17.70 -12.86
N ARG A 235 10.75 16.93 -13.96
CA ARG A 235 12.02 16.51 -14.62
C ARG A 235 13.03 17.66 -14.85
N GLN A 236 12.54 18.86 -15.15
CA GLN A 236 13.38 20.06 -15.33
C GLN A 236 14.09 20.53 -14.05
N ALA A 237 13.54 20.20 -12.88
CA ALA A 237 14.06 20.49 -11.55
C ALA A 237 14.84 19.31 -10.95
N GLN A 238 14.73 18.11 -11.52
CA GLN A 238 15.57 16.95 -11.21
C GLN A 238 16.99 17.07 -11.81
N ARG A 239 17.55 18.29 -11.82
CA ARG A 239 18.95 18.47 -12.22
C ARG A 239 19.81 18.08 -11.02
N LEU A 240 20.61 17.03 -11.20
CA LEU A 240 21.64 16.69 -10.24
C LEU A 240 22.51 17.93 -10.02
N PRO A 241 22.70 18.34 -8.75
CA PRO A 241 23.49 19.52 -8.48
C PRO A 241 24.93 19.32 -8.95
N PRO A 242 25.67 20.40 -9.24
CA PRO A 242 27.06 20.29 -9.66
C PRO A 242 27.86 19.47 -8.66
N THR A 243 28.67 18.52 -9.15
CA THR A 243 29.52 17.63 -8.33
C THR A 243 30.40 18.38 -7.33
N THR A 244 30.70 19.65 -7.62
CA THR A 244 31.51 20.54 -6.79
C THR A 244 30.77 21.10 -5.58
N LEU A 245 29.44 21.11 -5.57
CA LEU A 245 28.62 21.63 -4.48
C LEU A 245 28.01 20.51 -3.61
N TYR A 246 27.76 19.33 -4.20
CA TYR A 246 27.12 18.19 -3.53
C TYR A 246 27.80 16.88 -3.93
N PRO A 247 29.02 16.62 -3.44
CA PRO A 247 29.86 15.53 -3.90
C PRO A 247 29.27 14.13 -3.65
N ALA A 248 28.48 13.94 -2.59
CA ALA A 248 27.84 12.65 -2.29
C ALA A 248 26.74 12.29 -3.32
N ALA A 249 25.86 13.23 -3.64
CA ALA A 249 24.79 13.02 -4.62
C ALA A 249 25.32 12.81 -6.05
N ALA A 250 26.48 13.40 -6.35
CA ALA A 250 27.04 13.41 -7.70
C ALA A 250 28.13 12.34 -7.93
N TYR A 251 28.73 11.81 -6.86
CA TYR A 251 29.50 10.56 -6.90
C TYR A 251 28.58 9.39 -7.30
N TRP A 252 27.36 9.37 -6.75
CA TRP A 252 26.42 8.28 -6.94
C TRP A 252 25.75 8.24 -8.32
N ALA A 253 25.41 9.38 -8.93
CA ALA A 253 24.84 9.40 -10.29
C ALA A 253 25.82 9.03 -11.42
N ARG A 254 27.02 8.55 -11.09
CA ARG A 254 28.08 8.13 -12.02
C ARG A 254 28.37 6.62 -11.97
N GLU A 255 27.81 5.91 -10.98
CA GLU A 255 27.81 4.46 -10.89
C GLU A 255 26.45 3.93 -11.38
#